data_AF-A0A1I5XT36-F1
#
_entry.id   AF-A0A1I5XT36-F1
#
_cell.length_a   1.000
_cell.length_b   1.000
_cell.length_c   1.000
_cell.angle_alpha   90.00
_cell.angle_beta   90.00
_cell.angle_gamma   90.00
#
_symmetry.space_group_name_H-M   'P 1'
#
loop_
_entity.id
_entity.type
_entity.pdbx_description
1 polymer ?
#
loop_
_entity_poly.entity_id
_entity_poly.type
_entity_poly.pdbx_seq_one_letter_code
_entity_poly.pdbx_strand_id
1 'polypeptide(L)'
;MIRRQFEKTDKMPLKIIVWPAVASLLYGIIALGLNAARILDGPYFFLKVYEQSAVVIVTWFAIIAVLCLGLALLYYKLKWRRR
;
A
#
# COMPACT_ATOMS: atom_id res chain seq x y z
N MET A 1 31.76 0.65 6.95
CA MET A 1 31.76 -0.66 6.24
C MET A 1 30.39 -1.35 6.35
N ILE A 2 29.28 -0.67 5.99
CA ILE A 2 27.89 -1.18 6.25
C ILE A 2 27.04 -1.30 4.96
N ARG A 3 27.54 -0.85 3.80
CA ARG A 3 26.72 -0.69 2.59
C ARG A 3 26.57 -1.94 1.71
N ARG A 4 27.38 -2.99 1.92
CA ARG A 4 27.52 -4.12 0.95
C ARG A 4 26.74 -5.40 1.30
N GLN A 5 26.05 -5.47 2.43
CA GLN A 5 25.35 -6.71 2.83
C GLN A 5 23.97 -6.89 2.17
N PHE A 6 23.40 -5.86 1.54
CA PHE A 6 22.10 -5.96 0.86
C PHE A 6 22.16 -6.53 -0.56
N GLU A 7 23.36 -6.74 -1.12
CA GLU A 7 23.55 -7.18 -2.51
C GLU A 7 23.67 -8.71 -2.67
N LYS A 8 23.81 -9.46 -1.57
CA LYS A 8 23.79 -10.93 -1.65
C LYS A 8 22.36 -11.44 -1.78
N THR A 9 21.98 -11.49 -3.05
CA THR A 9 20.93 -12.24 -3.73
C THR A 9 20.52 -13.56 -3.06
N ASP A 10 19.83 -13.48 -1.92
CA ASP A 10 18.87 -14.50 -1.53
C ASP A 10 17.52 -14.14 -2.16
N LYS A 11 16.77 -15.14 -2.61
CA LYS A 11 15.41 -14.91 -3.13
C LYS A 11 14.63 -14.19 -2.03
N MET A 12 14.28 -12.91 -2.26
CA MET A 12 13.54 -12.12 -1.27
C MET A 12 12.33 -12.94 -0.80
N PRO A 13 12.28 -13.34 0.48
CA PRO A 13 11.16 -14.13 0.96
C PRO A 13 9.89 -13.35 0.74
N LEU A 14 8.83 -14.02 0.26
CA LEU A 14 7.51 -13.41 0.02
C LEU A 14 7.02 -12.58 1.21
N LYS A 15 7.44 -12.94 2.43
CA LYS A 15 7.21 -12.18 3.67
C LYS A 15 7.65 -10.70 3.58
N ILE A 16 8.77 -10.37 2.94
CA ILE A 16 9.24 -8.98 2.76
C ILE A 16 8.32 -8.18 1.82
N ILE A 17 7.62 -8.86 0.91
CA ILE A 17 6.65 -8.23 -0.01
C ILE A 17 5.28 -8.09 0.68
N VAL A 18 4.91 -9.05 1.54
CA VAL A 18 3.62 -9.07 2.25
C VAL A 18 3.58 -8.05 3.39
N TRP A 19 4.68 -7.87 4.13
CA TRP A 19 4.74 -6.92 5.26
C TRP A 19 4.34 -5.47 4.91
N PRO A 20 4.84 -4.87 3.81
CA PRO A 20 4.41 -3.55 3.36
C PRO A 20 2.92 -3.49 3.03
N ALA A 21 2.37 -4.54 2.42
CA ALA A 21 0.95 -4.61 2.08
C ALA A 21 0.08 -4.67 3.34
N VAL A 22 0.48 -5.46 4.33
CA VAL A 22 -0.19 -5.55 5.65
C VAL A 22 -0.13 -4.21 6.37
N ALA A 23 1.04 -3.55 6.41
CA ALA A 23 1.16 -2.23 7.04
C ALA A 23 0.27 -1.18 6.35
N SER A 24 0.19 -1.22 5.01
CA SER A 24 -0.67 -0.33 4.23
C SER A 24 -2.16 -0.57 4.48
N LEU A 25 -2.58 -1.85 4.60
CA LEU A 25 -3.94 -2.23 4.96
C LEU A 25 -4.31 -1.76 6.36
N LEU A 26 -3.44 -2.00 7.35
CA LEU A 26 -3.66 -1.58 8.73
C LEU A 26 -3.79 -0.06 8.82
N TYR A 27 -2.89 0.68 8.16
CA TYR A 27 -2.98 2.14 8.08
C TYR A 27 -4.31 2.59 7.46
N GLY A 28 -4.70 1.98 6.35
CA GLY A 28 -5.97 2.29 5.68
C GLY A 28 -7.18 2.08 6.59
N ILE A 29 -7.26 0.95 7.29
CA ILE A 29 -8.36 0.64 8.22
C ILE A 29 -8.43 1.66 9.34
N ILE A 30 -7.30 1.99 9.96
CA ILE A 30 -7.25 2.97 11.06
C ILE A 30 -7.66 4.37 10.56
N ALA A 31 -7.11 4.81 9.42
CA ALA A 31 -7.41 6.11 8.86
C ALA A 31 -8.89 6.24 8.46
N LEU A 32 -9.48 5.19 7.88
CA LEU A 32 -10.91 5.15 7.57
C LEU A 32 -11.76 5.22 8.85
N GLY A 33 -11.40 4.46 9.89
CA GLY A 33 -12.13 4.47 11.17
C GLY A 33 -12.08 5.84 11.85
N LEU A 34 -10.91 6.46 11.88
CA LEU A 34 -10.72 7.80 12.45
C LEU A 34 -11.43 8.89 11.63
N ASN A 35 -11.45 8.77 10.30
CA ASN A 35 -12.19 9.71 9.46
C ASN A 35 -13.71 9.54 9.58
N ALA A 36 -14.20 8.30 9.66
CA ALA A 36 -15.61 8.02 9.91
C ALA A 36 -16.06 8.59 11.27
N ALA A 37 -15.20 8.55 12.28
CA ALA A 37 -15.42 9.18 13.58
C ALA A 37 -15.22 10.70 13.59
N ARG A 38 -14.86 11.31 12.45
CA ARG A 38 -14.49 12.75 12.30
C ARG A 38 -13.37 13.22 13.24
N ILE A 39 -12.53 12.29 13.69
CA ILE A 39 -11.36 12.59 14.54
C ILE A 39 -10.17 13.00 13.66
N LEU A 40 -10.06 12.41 12.46
CA LEU A 40 -8.99 12.67 11.53
C LEU A 40 -9.55 13.13 10.19
N ASP A 41 -9.39 14.42 9.88
CA ASP A 41 -9.53 14.92 8.51
C ASP A 41 -8.26 14.58 7.74
N GLY A 42 -8.35 13.56 6.89
CA GLY A 42 -7.23 13.17 6.04
C GLY A 42 -6.94 14.28 5.01
N PRO A 43 -5.66 14.62 4.76
CA PRO A 43 -5.31 15.59 3.72
C PRO A 43 -5.63 15.09 2.31
N TYR A 44 -5.92 13.79 2.17
CA TYR A 44 -6.22 13.14 0.93
C TYR A 44 -7.72 13.07 0.68
N PHE A 45 -8.14 13.41 -0.53
CA PHE A 45 -9.55 13.39 -0.95
C PHE A 45 -10.21 12.01 -0.80
N PHE A 46 -9.47 10.91 -0.91
CA PHE A 46 -9.99 9.55 -0.75
C PHE A 46 -10.16 9.12 0.72
N LEU A 47 -9.63 9.90 1.65
CA LEU A 47 -9.82 9.69 3.08
C LEU A 47 -11.03 10.44 3.62
N LYS A 48 -11.73 11.27 2.83
CA LYS A 48 -12.91 12.03 3.25
C LYS A 48 -14.19 11.18 3.22
N VAL A 49 -14.16 10.06 3.95
CA VAL A 49 -15.24 9.07 4.04
C VAL A 49 -16.56 9.70 4.47
N TYR A 50 -16.53 10.68 5.38
CA TYR A 50 -17.75 11.34 5.87
C TYR A 50 -18.44 12.26 4.84
N GLU A 51 -17.72 12.72 3.81
CA GLU A 51 -18.27 13.59 2.75
C GLU A 51 -18.62 12.80 1.48
N GLN A 52 -18.23 11.54 1.40
CA GLN A 52 -18.27 10.75 0.18
C GLN A 52 -19.25 9.58 0.29
N SER A 53 -19.92 9.26 -0.83
CA SER A 53 -20.79 8.09 -0.88
C SER A 53 -19.97 6.80 -0.77
N ALA A 54 -20.59 5.73 -0.25
CA ALA A 54 -19.96 4.41 -0.11
C ALA A 54 -19.35 3.90 -1.43
N VAL A 55 -19.98 4.21 -2.58
CA VAL A 55 -19.48 3.84 -3.91
C VAL A 55 -18.14 4.51 -4.22
N VAL A 56 -17.98 5.79 -3.87
CA VAL A 56 -16.73 6.54 -4.10
C VAL A 56 -15.61 5.97 -3.24
N ILE A 57 -15.89 5.64 -1.99
CA ILE A 57 -14.94 5.02 -1.06
C ILE A 57 -14.45 3.67 -1.61
N VAL A 58 -15.37 2.81 -2.05
CA VAL A 58 -15.05 1.50 -2.64
C VAL A 58 -14.22 1.67 -3.92
N THR A 59 -14.55 2.65 -4.74
CA THR A 59 -13.81 2.96 -5.98
C THR A 59 -12.37 3.36 -5.67
N TRP A 60 -12.15 4.25 -4.69
CA TRP A 60 -10.81 4.63 -4.27
C TRP A 60 -10.02 3.45 -3.72
N PHE A 61 -10.67 2.60 -2.91
CA PHE A 61 -10.04 1.39 -2.39
C PHE A 61 -9.61 0.43 -3.52
N ALA A 62 -10.46 0.25 -4.54
CA ALA A 62 -10.15 -0.56 -5.70
C ALA A 62 -8.96 0.01 -6.49
N ILE A 63 -8.92 1.33 -6.72
CA ILE A 63 -7.80 2.00 -7.41
C ILE A 63 -6.49 1.80 -6.63
N ILE A 64 -6.49 2.04 -5.33
CA ILE A 64 -5.30 1.89 -4.48
C ILE A 64 -4.82 0.43 -4.50
N ALA A 65 -5.73 -0.54 -4.40
CA ALA A 65 -5.39 -1.96 -4.48
C ALA A 65 -4.76 -2.33 -5.82
N VAL A 66 -5.35 -1.88 -6.94
CA VAL A 66 -4.82 -2.11 -8.30
C VAL A 66 -3.45 -1.48 -8.47
N LEU A 67 -3.23 -0.24 -7.98
CA LEU A 67 -1.94 0.42 -8.04
C LEU A 67 -0.89 -0.32 -7.20
N CYS A 68 -1.25 -0.77 -6.00
CA CYS A 68 -0.35 -1.51 -5.12
C CYS A 68 0.08 -2.84 -5.75
N LEU A 69 -0.87 -3.60 -6.30
CA LEU A 69 -0.58 -4.83 -7.03
C LEU A 69 0.20 -4.57 -8.32
N GLY A 70 -0.15 -3.53 -9.07
CA GLY A 70 0.55 -3.12 -10.28
C GLY A 70 2.02 -2.76 -10.01
N LEU A 71 2.29 -1.99 -8.95
CA LEU A 71 3.63 -1.67 -8.49
C LEU A 71 4.39 -2.91 -8.03
N ALA A 72 3.76 -3.82 -7.30
CA ALA A 72 4.37 -5.08 -6.86
C ALA A 72 4.74 -5.98 -8.06
N LEU A 73 3.85 -6.12 -9.05
CA LEU A 73 4.09 -6.86 -10.29
C LEU A 73 5.15 -6.19 -11.16
N LEU A 74 5.14 -4.86 -11.27
CA LEU A 74 6.15 -4.10 -12.00
C LEU A 74 7.52 -4.28 -11.35
N TYR A 75 7.60 -4.17 -10.02
CA TYR A 75 8.82 -4.42 -9.26
C TYR A 75 9.34 -5.83 -9.52
N TYR A 76 8.45 -6.84 -9.49
CA TYR A 76 8.79 -8.22 -9.79
C TYR A 76 9.34 -8.38 -11.22
N LYS A 77 8.66 -7.82 -12.23
CA LYS A 77 9.12 -7.83 -13.63
C LYS A 77 10.45 -7.13 -13.83
N LEU A 78 10.64 -5.94 -13.24
CA LEU A 78 11.89 -5.17 -13.34
C LEU A 78 13.05 -5.90 -12.68
N LYS A 79 12.81 -6.52 -11.52
CA LYS A 79 13.81 -7.34 -10.84
C LYS A 79 14.19 -8.57 -11.65
N TRP A 80 13.23 -9.21 -12.30
CA TRP A 80 13.48 -10.33 -13.21
C TRP A 80 14.27 -9.90 -14.46
N ARG A 81 13.95 -8.74 -15.04
CA ARG A 81 14.67 -8.17 -16.20
C ARG A 81 16.11 -7.74 -15.92
N ARG A 82 16.50 -7.54 -14.66
CA ARG A 82 17.87 -7.14 -14.25
C ARG A 82 18.73 -8.32 -13.76
N ARG A 83 18.21 -9.55 -13.74
CA ARG A 83 19.00 -10.77 -13.60
C ARG A 83 19.28 -11.37 -14.96
#